data_AF-A0A839XN44-F1
#
_entry.id   AF-A0A839XN44-F1
#
_cell.length_a   1.000
_cell.length_b   1.000
_cell.length_c   1.000
_cell.angle_alpha   90.00
_cell.angle_beta   90.00
_cell.angle_gamma   90.00
#
_symmetry.space_group_name_H-M   'P 1'
#
loop_
_entity.id
_entity.type
_entity.pdbx_description
1 polymer ?
#
loop_
_entity_poly.entity_id
_entity_poly.type
_entity_poly.pdbx_seq_one_letter_code
_entity_poly.pdbx_strand_id
1 'polypeptide(L)'
;MAVPNPGEPAAGDPSPASLPRPRWGFGAFLLVEAVLLASAALIGAILHSGGGDMSVRNVLIGTMLPTVIAAGTALVITKVRGNGPLADLNLSWSAGDVKLGIKLGAVGLVVTSVGAWIWTGIVGERNAQSAISALVEGQPMSVQAAIVMFLYLWLLGPICEEIIYRGLLWSATERLEWRKEKWGRLAAFGLSTAVFAVSHLEPLRTTLLLVISIPIGLARLITGRLLGSIVAHQMNNFLPAVAILLTALGIVEV
;
A
#
# COMPACT_ATOMS: atom_id res chain seq x y z
N MET A 1 68.76 8.01 6.89
CA MET A 1 67.51 7.74 6.15
C MET A 1 66.99 6.39 6.62
N ALA A 2 65.89 6.37 7.37
CA ALA A 2 65.28 5.13 7.86
C ALA A 2 64.31 4.61 6.80
N VAL A 3 64.40 3.32 6.48
CA VAL A 3 63.50 2.62 5.55
C VAL A 3 62.20 2.30 6.30
N PRO A 4 61.00 2.64 5.77
CA PRO A 4 59.74 2.30 6.44
C PRO A 4 59.44 0.80 6.35
N ASN A 5 58.84 0.28 7.42
CA ASN A 5 58.52 -1.14 7.60
C ASN A 5 57.28 -1.52 6.75
N PRO A 6 57.32 -2.58 5.92
CA PRO A 6 56.18 -3.02 5.12
C PRO A 6 55.23 -3.84 6.02
N GLY A 7 54.36 -3.16 6.76
CA GLY A 7 53.42 -3.83 7.65
C GLY A 7 52.34 -2.96 8.30
N GLU A 8 52.28 -1.66 8.00
CA GLU A 8 51.14 -0.85 8.44
C GLU A 8 49.94 -1.07 7.51
N PRO A 9 48.78 -1.50 8.03
CA PRO A 9 47.56 -1.49 7.24
C PRO A 9 47.29 -0.05 6.80
N ALA A 10 47.17 0.15 5.48
CA ALA A 10 46.75 1.42 4.91
C ALA A 10 45.50 1.91 5.65
N ALA A 11 45.53 3.16 6.10
CA ALA A 11 44.42 3.84 6.75
C ALA A 11 43.13 3.49 6.01
N GLY A 12 42.23 2.79 6.72
CA GLY A 12 41.05 2.17 6.14
C GLY A 12 40.26 3.18 5.33
N ASP A 13 39.86 2.76 4.13
CA ASP A 13 38.86 3.43 3.33
C ASP A 13 37.70 3.88 4.23
N PRO A 14 37.18 5.11 4.08
CA PRO A 14 36.01 5.53 4.82
C PRO A 14 34.85 4.61 4.44
N SER A 15 34.46 3.75 5.39
CA SER A 15 33.21 2.99 5.33
C SER A 15 32.09 3.97 4.96
N PRO A 16 31.25 3.68 3.96
CA PRO A 16 30.21 4.62 3.52
C PRO A 16 29.39 5.02 4.75
N ALA A 17 29.37 6.32 5.05
CA ALA A 17 28.75 6.85 6.26
C ALA A 17 27.34 6.29 6.39
N SER A 18 27.12 5.43 7.38
CA SER A 18 25.82 4.84 7.62
C SER A 18 24.86 5.96 7.99
N LEU A 19 23.72 6.03 7.31
CA LEU A 19 22.73 7.06 7.59
C LEU A 19 22.32 6.99 9.07
N PRO A 20 22.12 8.14 9.75
CA PRO A 20 21.65 8.16 11.12
C PRO A 20 20.35 7.36 11.26
N ARG A 21 20.18 6.71 12.42
CA ARG A 21 18.92 6.00 12.71
C ARG A 21 17.76 7.00 12.72
N PRO A 22 16.67 6.73 11.98
CA PRO A 22 15.48 7.59 12.02
C PRO A 22 14.91 7.70 13.44
N ARG A 23 14.38 8.88 13.78
CA ARG A 23 13.75 9.22 15.07
C ARG A 23 12.26 8.89 15.10
N TRP A 24 11.83 7.95 14.27
CA TRP A 24 10.46 7.45 14.17
C TRP A 24 10.46 5.91 14.18
N GLY A 25 9.40 5.33 14.72
CA GLY A 25 9.20 3.88 14.85
C GLY A 25 7.71 3.54 14.75
N PHE A 26 7.28 2.51 15.47
CA PHE A 26 5.89 2.02 15.38
C PHE A 26 4.82 3.09 15.69
N GLY A 27 5.12 4.02 16.61
CA GLY A 27 4.21 5.14 16.92
C GLY A 27 3.92 6.06 15.74
N ALA A 28 4.83 6.16 14.75
CA ALA A 28 4.56 6.91 13.52
C ALA A 28 3.48 6.24 12.66
N PHE A 29 3.50 4.90 12.59
CA PHE A 29 2.45 4.16 11.91
C PHE A 29 1.09 4.34 12.60
N LEU A 30 1.04 4.22 13.93
CA LEU A 30 -0.20 4.46 14.69
C LEU A 30 -0.75 5.87 14.48
N LEU A 31 0.11 6.88 14.39
CA LEU A 31 -0.31 8.25 14.06
C LEU A 31 -0.89 8.33 12.65
N VAL A 32 -0.27 7.68 11.66
CA VAL A 32 -0.76 7.67 10.27
C VAL A 32 -2.12 6.98 10.17
N GLU A 33 -2.33 5.86 10.87
CA GLU A 33 -3.64 5.20 10.96
C GLU A 33 -4.68 6.08 11.67
N ALA A 34 -4.30 6.75 12.76
CA ALA A 34 -5.19 7.68 13.43
C ALA A 34 -5.59 8.85 12.51
N VAL A 35 -4.66 9.37 11.71
CA VAL A 35 -4.93 10.41 10.70
C VAL A 35 -5.83 9.87 9.58
N LEU A 36 -5.62 8.64 9.12
CA LEU A 36 -6.48 7.98 8.14
C LEU A 36 -7.93 7.92 8.64
N LEU A 37 -8.14 7.34 9.82
CA LEU A 37 -9.47 7.18 10.42
C LEU A 37 -10.13 8.51 10.76
N ALA A 38 -9.38 9.45 11.35
CA ALA A 38 -9.91 10.77 11.71
C ALA A 38 -10.29 11.58 10.47
N SER A 39 -9.46 11.56 9.42
CA SER A 39 -9.77 12.25 8.16
C SER A 39 -10.95 11.61 7.44
N ALA A 40 -11.03 10.28 7.38
CA ALA A 40 -12.19 9.56 6.83
C ALA A 40 -13.49 9.91 7.57
N ALA A 41 -13.47 9.89 8.91
CA ALA A 41 -14.63 10.23 9.72
C ALA A 41 -15.04 11.70 9.56
N LEU A 42 -14.07 12.63 9.59
CA LEU A 42 -14.33 14.06 9.46
C LEU A 42 -14.86 14.40 8.06
N ILE A 43 -14.22 13.91 7.00
CA ILE A 43 -14.65 14.11 5.62
C ILE A 43 -16.04 13.50 5.43
N GLY A 44 -16.25 12.27 5.90
CA GLY A 44 -17.56 11.62 5.90
C GLY A 44 -18.63 12.47 6.57
N ALA A 45 -18.39 12.97 7.78
CA ALA A 45 -19.34 13.80 8.51
C ALA A 45 -19.67 15.12 7.77
N ILE A 46 -18.66 15.79 7.20
CA ILE A 46 -18.85 17.02 6.42
C ILE A 46 -19.70 16.72 5.19
N LEU A 47 -19.39 15.67 4.44
CA LEU A 47 -20.06 15.35 3.17
C LEU A 47 -21.50 14.82 3.35
N HIS A 48 -21.82 14.19 4.49
CA HIS A 48 -23.17 13.69 4.80
C HIS A 48 -24.08 14.74 5.46
N SER A 49 -23.54 15.86 5.95
CA SER A 49 -24.32 16.88 6.68
C SER A 49 -25.43 17.57 5.86
N GLY A 50 -25.48 17.36 4.54
CA GLY A 50 -26.45 17.96 3.62
C GLY A 50 -27.79 17.19 3.43
N GLY A 51 -27.95 16.00 4.01
CA GLY A 51 -29.25 15.29 4.06
C GLY A 51 -29.81 14.78 2.72
N GLY A 52 -29.00 14.65 1.67
CA GLY A 52 -29.39 14.11 0.36
C GLY A 52 -28.46 13.02 -0.16
N ASP A 53 -28.77 12.47 -1.33
CA ASP A 53 -27.95 11.45 -1.99
C ASP A 53 -26.50 11.92 -2.19
N MET A 54 -25.56 10.99 -1.99
CA MET A 54 -24.13 11.31 -2.09
C MET A 54 -23.76 11.64 -3.54
N SER A 55 -23.41 12.90 -3.81
CA SER A 55 -22.93 13.25 -5.14
C SER A 55 -21.66 12.47 -5.50
N VAL A 56 -21.51 12.13 -6.78
CA VAL A 56 -20.30 11.49 -7.35
C VAL A 56 -19.00 12.16 -6.88
N ARG A 57 -18.99 13.50 -6.82
CA ARG A 57 -17.85 14.28 -6.31
C ARG A 57 -17.53 13.93 -4.86
N ASN A 58 -18.54 13.84 -4.01
CA ASN A 58 -18.37 13.53 -2.60
C ASN A 58 -17.90 12.08 -2.40
N VAL A 59 -18.37 11.14 -3.22
CA VAL A 59 -17.86 9.75 -3.23
C VAL A 59 -16.36 9.76 -3.54
N LEU A 60 -15.92 10.43 -4.61
CA LEU A 60 -14.50 10.50 -4.96
C LEU A 60 -13.67 11.14 -3.83
N ILE A 61 -14.12 12.25 -3.26
CA ILE A 61 -13.41 12.91 -2.16
C ILE A 61 -13.32 12.00 -0.94
N GLY A 62 -14.43 11.39 -0.53
CA GLY A 62 -14.50 10.51 0.64
C GLY A 62 -13.64 9.25 0.49
N THR A 63 -13.57 8.70 -0.72
CA THR A 63 -12.78 7.49 -1.01
C THR A 63 -11.27 7.79 -1.13
N MET A 64 -10.89 8.93 -1.71
CA MET A 64 -9.49 9.19 -2.07
C MET A 64 -8.72 9.97 -1.02
N LEU A 65 -9.34 11.02 -0.48
CA LEU A 65 -8.63 12.03 0.28
C LEU A 65 -8.05 11.51 1.61
N PRO A 66 -8.75 10.67 2.39
CA PRO A 66 -8.19 10.13 3.65
C PRO A 66 -6.87 9.37 3.44
N THR A 67 -6.83 8.48 2.44
CA THR A 67 -5.65 7.65 2.15
C THR A 67 -4.48 8.50 1.63
N VAL A 68 -4.76 9.51 0.80
CA VAL A 68 -3.74 10.46 0.33
C VAL A 68 -3.18 11.29 1.49
N ILE A 69 -4.02 11.77 2.40
CA ILE A 69 -3.59 12.50 3.60
C ILE A 69 -2.72 11.61 4.50
N ALA A 70 -3.13 10.36 4.72
CA ALA A 70 -2.37 9.40 5.53
C ALA A 70 -0.99 9.10 4.93
N ALA A 71 -0.93 8.81 3.62
CA ALA A 71 0.34 8.59 2.93
C ALA A 71 1.22 9.86 2.93
N GLY A 72 0.63 11.04 2.70
CA GLY A 72 1.33 12.32 2.82
C GLY A 72 1.91 12.53 4.21
N THR A 73 1.17 12.18 5.26
CA THR A 73 1.64 12.24 6.65
C THR A 73 2.83 11.31 6.88
N ALA A 74 2.78 10.08 6.35
CA ALA A 74 3.91 9.14 6.40
C ALA A 74 5.17 9.75 5.75
N LEU A 75 5.03 10.33 4.55
CA LEU A 75 6.14 10.97 3.84
C LEU A 75 6.71 12.15 4.64
N VAL A 76 5.86 13.00 5.22
CA VAL A 76 6.29 14.11 6.08
C VAL A 76 7.06 13.59 7.28
N ILE A 77 6.59 12.53 7.96
CA ILE A 77 7.30 11.93 9.10
C ILE A 77 8.69 11.46 8.68
N THR A 78 8.84 10.76 7.55
CA THR A 78 10.17 10.32 7.09
C THR A 78 11.11 11.48 6.80
N LYS A 79 10.59 12.63 6.36
CA LYS A 79 11.40 13.82 6.08
C LYS A 79 11.78 14.59 7.34
N VAL A 80 10.85 14.77 8.27
CA VAL A 80 11.06 15.61 9.48
C VAL A 80 11.68 14.85 10.65
N ARG A 81 11.57 13.51 10.66
CA ARG A 81 12.06 12.64 11.73
C ARG A 81 13.02 11.57 11.23
N GLY A 82 13.37 11.53 9.95
CA GLY A 82 14.20 10.48 9.37
C GLY A 82 15.12 11.01 8.27
N ASN A 83 15.51 10.14 7.35
CA ASN A 83 16.45 10.48 6.26
C ASN A 83 15.73 10.76 4.93
N GLY A 84 14.41 10.98 4.98
CA GLY A 84 13.56 11.16 3.82
C GLY A 84 13.01 9.85 3.24
N PRO A 85 11.95 9.93 2.42
CA PRO A 85 11.15 8.75 2.05
C PRO A 85 11.90 7.73 1.21
N LEU A 86 12.85 8.15 0.37
CA LEU A 86 13.62 7.24 -0.47
C LEU A 86 14.49 6.28 0.38
N ALA A 87 15.22 6.84 1.35
CA ALA A 87 16.08 6.06 2.24
C ALA A 87 15.24 5.25 3.25
N ASP A 88 14.30 5.91 3.92
CA ASP A 88 13.57 5.35 5.05
C ASP A 88 12.54 4.27 4.67
N LEU A 89 11.97 4.34 3.46
CA LEU A 89 11.02 3.36 2.93
C LEU A 89 11.70 2.36 1.97
N ASN A 90 13.01 2.51 1.76
CA ASN A 90 13.80 1.76 0.78
C ASN A 90 13.17 1.81 -0.63
N LEU A 91 12.84 3.03 -1.07
CA LEU A 91 12.30 3.31 -2.39
C LEU A 91 13.44 3.74 -3.30
N SER A 92 13.83 2.85 -4.20
CA SER A 92 14.83 3.10 -5.23
C SER A 92 14.38 2.47 -6.55
N TRP A 93 14.81 3.06 -7.66
CA TRP A 93 14.52 2.52 -8.97
C TRP A 93 15.38 1.29 -9.26
N SER A 94 14.75 0.22 -9.73
CA SER A 94 15.44 -0.95 -10.26
C SER A 94 14.57 -1.67 -11.28
N ALA A 95 15.08 -1.84 -12.50
CA ALA A 95 14.38 -2.62 -13.52
C ALA A 95 14.15 -4.08 -13.08
N GLY A 96 15.03 -4.62 -12.21
CA GLY A 96 14.86 -5.93 -11.60
C GLY A 96 13.63 -6.00 -10.68
N ASP A 97 13.42 -4.96 -9.86
CA ASP A 97 12.25 -4.88 -8.98
C ASP A 97 10.96 -4.72 -9.78
N VAL A 98 10.98 -3.91 -10.84
CA VAL A 98 9.82 -3.75 -11.73
C VAL A 98 9.48 -5.08 -12.39
N LYS A 99 10.47 -5.80 -12.94
CA LYS A 99 10.26 -7.13 -13.55
C LYS A 99 9.73 -8.14 -12.54
N LEU A 100 10.25 -8.17 -11.32
CA LEU A 100 9.76 -9.07 -10.28
C LEU A 100 8.35 -8.69 -9.84
N GLY A 101 8.08 -7.39 -9.66
CA GLY A 101 6.76 -6.87 -9.33
C GLY A 101 5.71 -7.24 -10.38
N ILE A 102 6.05 -7.16 -11.68
CA ILE A 102 5.17 -7.64 -12.76
C ILE A 102 4.92 -9.15 -12.64
N LYS A 103 5.97 -9.96 -12.43
CA LYS A 103 5.82 -11.43 -12.28
C LYS A 103 4.94 -11.80 -11.10
N LEU A 104 5.19 -11.21 -9.93
CA LEU A 104 4.40 -11.45 -8.73
C LEU A 104 3.00 -10.85 -8.84
N GLY A 105 2.84 -9.74 -9.56
CA GLY A 105 1.55 -9.16 -9.92
C GLY A 105 0.72 -10.11 -10.80
N ALA A 106 1.33 -10.73 -11.82
CA ALA A 106 0.67 -11.71 -12.67
C ALA A 106 0.29 -12.99 -11.90
N VAL A 107 1.18 -13.51 -11.06
CA VAL A 107 0.86 -14.60 -10.12
C VAL A 107 -0.28 -14.17 -9.20
N GLY A 108 -0.21 -12.94 -8.69
CA GLY A 108 -1.22 -12.36 -7.84
C GLY A 108 -2.57 -12.25 -8.52
N LEU A 109 -2.64 -11.93 -9.81
CA LEU A 109 -3.90 -11.90 -10.56
C LEU A 109 -4.56 -13.28 -10.57
N VAL A 110 -3.78 -14.34 -10.82
CA VAL A 110 -4.29 -15.72 -10.75
C VAL A 110 -4.81 -16.04 -9.34
N VAL A 111 -3.99 -15.74 -8.32
CA VAL A 111 -4.36 -15.95 -6.90
C VAL A 111 -5.62 -15.17 -6.53
N THR A 112 -5.76 -13.96 -7.04
CA THR A 112 -6.89 -13.06 -6.75
C THR A 112 -8.15 -13.51 -7.44
N SER A 113 -8.09 -13.89 -8.72
CA SER A 113 -9.24 -14.40 -9.45
C SER A 113 -9.74 -15.72 -8.86
N VAL A 114 -8.84 -16.67 -8.58
CA VAL A 114 -9.21 -17.94 -7.93
C VAL A 114 -9.71 -17.71 -6.52
N GLY A 115 -9.03 -16.86 -5.74
CA GLY A 115 -9.42 -16.51 -4.39
C GLY A 115 -10.78 -15.84 -4.34
N ALA A 116 -11.06 -14.88 -5.23
CA ALA A 116 -12.34 -14.21 -5.33
C ALA A 116 -13.46 -15.17 -5.76
N TRP A 117 -13.19 -16.09 -6.69
CA TRP A 117 -14.15 -17.11 -7.09
C TRP A 117 -14.51 -18.05 -5.93
N ILE A 118 -13.52 -18.60 -5.22
CA ILE A 118 -13.73 -19.45 -4.05
C ILE A 118 -14.47 -18.68 -2.96
N TRP A 119 -13.99 -17.47 -2.64
CA TRP A 119 -14.56 -16.62 -1.60
C TRP A 119 -16.03 -16.27 -1.90
N THR A 120 -16.35 -15.89 -3.13
CA THR A 120 -17.73 -15.61 -3.58
C THR A 120 -18.63 -16.84 -3.40
N GLY A 121 -18.11 -18.04 -3.71
CA GLY A 121 -18.83 -19.29 -3.46
C GLY A 121 -19.10 -19.59 -1.97
N ILE A 122 -18.25 -19.07 -1.07
CA ILE A 122 -18.39 -19.25 0.39
C ILE A 122 -19.34 -18.20 0.99
N VAL A 123 -19.17 -16.91 0.64
CA VAL A 123 -19.93 -15.82 1.25
C VAL A 123 -21.26 -15.55 0.54
N GLY A 124 -21.42 -16.03 -0.69
CA GLY A 124 -22.57 -15.78 -1.57
C GLY A 124 -22.44 -14.47 -2.34
N GLU A 125 -22.96 -14.44 -3.58
CA GLU A 125 -22.83 -13.31 -4.51
C GLU A 125 -23.29 -11.97 -3.94
N ARG A 126 -24.38 -11.96 -3.17
CA ARG A 126 -24.91 -10.74 -2.52
C ARG A 126 -23.96 -10.12 -1.49
N ASN A 127 -23.12 -10.94 -0.87
CA ASN A 127 -22.13 -10.47 0.10
C ASN A 127 -20.74 -10.26 -0.54
N ALA A 128 -20.61 -10.51 -1.85
CA ALA A 128 -19.34 -10.50 -2.55
C ALA A 128 -18.96 -9.12 -3.12
N GLN A 129 -19.78 -8.10 -2.86
CA GLN A 129 -19.53 -6.74 -3.31
C GLN A 129 -18.58 -5.99 -2.36
N SER A 130 -17.65 -5.22 -2.94
CA SER A 130 -16.82 -4.30 -2.17
C SER A 130 -17.56 -3.02 -1.84
N ALA A 131 -17.11 -2.30 -0.80
CA ALA A 131 -17.67 -0.98 -0.47
C ALA A 131 -17.59 0.00 -1.66
N ILE A 132 -16.51 -0.06 -2.44
CA ILE A 132 -16.32 0.79 -3.61
C ILE A 132 -17.25 0.40 -4.75
N SER A 133 -17.43 -0.90 -4.98
CA SER A 133 -18.38 -1.41 -5.99
C SER A 133 -19.81 -0.98 -5.67
N ALA A 134 -20.24 -1.11 -4.41
CA ALA A 134 -21.56 -0.71 -3.95
C ALA A 134 -21.78 0.82 -4.06
N LEU A 135 -20.73 1.63 -3.98
CA LEU A 135 -20.80 3.08 -4.17
C LEU A 135 -20.96 3.50 -5.65
N VAL A 136 -20.56 2.63 -6.59
CA VAL A 136 -20.61 2.90 -8.04
C VAL A 136 -21.83 2.25 -8.68
N GLU A 137 -22.33 1.15 -8.11
CA GLU A 137 -23.51 0.45 -8.60
C GLU A 137 -24.75 1.38 -8.62
N GLY A 138 -25.43 1.43 -9.75
CA GLY A 138 -26.62 2.28 -9.93
C GLY A 138 -26.36 3.79 -9.95
N GLN A 139 -25.09 4.24 -9.93
CA GLN A 139 -24.69 5.65 -9.97
C GLN A 139 -23.89 5.94 -11.24
N PRO A 140 -24.53 6.25 -12.38
CA PRO A 140 -23.82 6.59 -13.61
C PRO A 140 -22.92 7.81 -13.38
N MET A 141 -21.62 7.61 -13.54
CA MET A 141 -20.63 8.68 -13.35
C MET A 141 -20.40 9.40 -14.68
N SER A 142 -20.00 10.68 -14.60
CA SER A 142 -19.42 11.33 -15.79
C SER A 142 -18.14 10.60 -16.20
N VAL A 143 -17.82 10.61 -17.49
CA VAL A 143 -16.57 10.01 -18.03
C VAL A 143 -15.34 10.49 -17.25
N GLN A 144 -15.30 11.77 -16.91
CA GLN A 144 -14.22 12.38 -16.13
C GLN A 144 -14.12 11.77 -14.73
N ALA A 145 -15.25 11.63 -14.03
CA ALA A 145 -15.30 11.05 -12.69
C ALA A 145 -14.90 9.56 -12.70
N ALA A 146 -15.35 8.80 -13.71
CA ALA A 146 -14.98 7.40 -13.88
C ALA A 146 -13.47 7.22 -14.13
N ILE A 147 -12.87 8.07 -14.98
CA ILE A 147 -11.41 8.07 -15.21
C ILE A 147 -10.63 8.42 -13.95
N VAL A 148 -11.09 9.43 -13.18
CA VAL A 148 -10.45 9.81 -11.91
C VAL A 148 -10.51 8.64 -10.91
N MET A 149 -11.67 7.98 -10.79
CA MET A 149 -11.82 6.78 -9.96
C MET A 149 -10.84 5.69 -10.41
N PHE A 150 -10.81 5.38 -11.71
CA PHE A 150 -9.91 4.38 -12.28
C PHE A 150 -8.44 4.66 -11.96
N LEU A 151 -7.97 5.88 -12.22
CA LEU A 151 -6.59 6.29 -11.95
C LEU A 151 -6.26 6.19 -10.46
N TYR A 152 -7.21 6.51 -9.58
CA TYR A 152 -7.00 6.32 -8.16
C TYR A 152 -6.88 4.84 -7.79
N LEU A 153 -7.87 4.02 -8.14
CA LEU A 153 -7.91 2.61 -7.76
C LEU A 153 -6.73 1.80 -8.32
N TRP A 154 -6.33 2.09 -9.55
CA TRP A 154 -5.22 1.39 -10.18
C TRP A 154 -3.85 1.95 -9.78
N LEU A 155 -3.69 3.27 -9.77
CA LEU A 155 -2.37 3.91 -9.70
C LEU A 155 -2.10 4.52 -8.33
N LEU A 156 -2.90 5.51 -7.92
CA LEU A 156 -2.57 6.35 -6.75
C LEU A 156 -2.84 5.66 -5.42
N GLY A 157 -3.99 5.00 -5.27
CA GLY A 157 -4.38 4.25 -4.08
C GLY A 157 -3.33 3.20 -3.69
N PRO A 158 -2.95 2.28 -4.60
CA PRO A 158 -1.88 1.32 -4.35
C PRO A 158 -0.55 1.96 -3.96
N ILE A 159 -0.16 3.10 -4.54
CA ILE A 159 1.06 3.81 -4.13
C ILE A 159 0.93 4.29 -2.68
N CYS A 160 -0.18 4.94 -2.33
CA CYS A 160 -0.42 5.46 -0.99
C CYS A 160 -0.44 4.33 0.05
N GLU A 161 -1.14 3.24 -0.23
CA GLU A 161 -1.24 2.08 0.64
C GLU A 161 0.13 1.42 0.85
N GLU A 162 0.90 1.22 -0.23
CA GLU A 162 2.24 0.64 -0.10
C GLU A 162 3.20 1.53 0.70
N ILE A 163 3.09 2.86 0.59
CA ILE A 163 3.83 3.79 1.45
C ILE A 163 3.50 3.57 2.94
N ILE A 164 2.22 3.38 3.27
CA ILE A 164 1.76 3.20 4.65
C ILE A 164 2.18 1.83 5.19
N TYR A 165 1.84 0.75 4.48
CA TYR A 165 1.97 -0.61 5.00
C TYR A 165 3.33 -1.26 4.70
N ARG A 166 3.85 -1.15 3.47
CA ARG A 166 5.11 -1.80 3.04
C ARG A 166 6.31 -0.85 3.13
N GLY A 167 6.05 0.43 3.27
CA GLY A 167 7.00 1.46 3.65
C GLY A 167 7.05 1.61 5.17
N LEU A 168 6.12 2.41 5.73
CA LEU A 168 6.21 2.90 7.10
C LEU A 168 6.07 1.79 8.15
N LEU A 169 5.00 1.01 8.12
CA LEU A 169 4.77 -0.10 9.05
C LEU A 169 5.87 -1.17 8.94
N TRP A 170 6.21 -1.57 7.72
CA TRP A 170 7.26 -2.53 7.46
C TRP A 170 8.60 -2.08 8.05
N SER A 171 9.06 -0.89 7.69
CA SER A 171 10.33 -0.33 8.16
C SER A 171 10.33 -0.11 9.69
N ALA A 172 9.20 0.27 10.29
CA ALA A 172 9.08 0.34 11.75
C ALA A 172 9.22 -1.04 12.40
N THR A 173 8.63 -2.08 11.79
CA THR A 173 8.62 -3.44 12.32
C THR A 173 10.01 -4.08 12.23
N GLU A 174 10.73 -3.91 11.12
CA GLU A 174 12.10 -4.43 10.96
C GLU A 174 13.08 -3.86 11.99
N ARG A 175 12.83 -2.64 12.47
CA ARG A 175 13.66 -1.97 13.48
C ARG A 175 13.34 -2.31 14.92
N LEU A 176 12.31 -3.12 15.18
CA LEU A 176 12.08 -3.69 16.51
C LEU A 176 13.21 -4.69 16.86
N GLU A 177 13.35 -5.02 18.13
CA GLU A 177 14.41 -5.92 18.59
C GLU A 177 14.09 -7.38 18.22
N TRP A 178 14.57 -7.79 17.04
CA TRP A 178 14.49 -9.17 16.58
C TRP A 178 15.81 -9.90 16.80
N ARG A 179 15.74 -11.15 17.28
CA ARG A 179 16.93 -12.00 17.46
C ARG A 179 17.76 -12.21 16.19
N LYS A 180 17.11 -12.21 15.01
CA LYS A 180 17.76 -12.29 13.70
C LYS A 180 17.00 -11.42 12.71
N GLU A 181 17.72 -10.75 11.80
CA GLU A 181 17.15 -9.88 10.77
C GLU A 181 16.05 -10.58 9.95
N LYS A 182 16.26 -11.85 9.57
CA LYS A 182 15.27 -12.65 8.84
C LYS A 182 13.90 -12.73 9.54
N TRP A 183 13.89 -12.74 10.87
CA TRP A 183 12.65 -12.79 11.65
C TRP A 183 11.96 -11.42 11.66
N GLY A 184 12.73 -10.33 11.65
CA GLY A 184 12.17 -8.98 11.49
C GLY A 184 11.51 -8.79 10.13
N ARG A 185 12.13 -9.27 9.04
CA ARG A 185 11.56 -9.24 7.68
C ARG A 185 10.29 -10.08 7.58
N LEU A 186 10.29 -11.28 8.14
CA LEU A 186 9.10 -12.15 8.13
C LEU A 186 7.97 -11.59 9.00
N ALA A 187 8.30 -10.99 10.14
CA ALA A 187 7.32 -10.31 10.98
C ALA A 187 6.74 -9.08 10.28
N ALA A 188 7.56 -8.27 9.61
CA ALA A 188 7.12 -7.14 8.81
C ALA A 188 6.20 -7.59 7.65
N PHE A 189 6.54 -8.69 6.99
CA PHE A 189 5.69 -9.30 5.97
C PHE A 189 4.32 -9.73 6.52
N GLY A 190 4.31 -10.49 7.62
CA GLY A 190 3.07 -10.96 8.24
C GLY A 190 2.21 -9.80 8.77
N LEU A 191 2.82 -8.87 9.49
CA LEU A 191 2.12 -7.76 10.12
C LEU A 191 1.58 -6.77 9.09
N SER A 192 2.38 -6.37 8.09
CA SER A 192 1.89 -5.47 7.03
C SER A 192 0.77 -6.10 6.21
N THR A 193 0.83 -7.42 5.96
CA THR A 193 -0.24 -8.17 5.28
C THR A 193 -1.52 -8.23 6.10
N ALA A 194 -1.42 -8.56 7.38
CA ALA A 194 -2.58 -8.62 8.25
C ALA A 194 -3.23 -7.24 8.45
N VAL A 195 -2.42 -6.22 8.73
CA VAL A 195 -2.92 -4.87 9.00
C VAL A 195 -3.51 -4.24 7.74
N PHE A 196 -2.89 -4.43 6.57
CA PHE A 196 -3.48 -4.02 5.28
C PHE A 196 -4.86 -4.62 5.05
N ALA A 197 -5.04 -5.91 5.32
CA ALA A 197 -6.33 -6.57 5.09
C ALA A 197 -7.41 -6.05 6.07
N VAL A 198 -7.05 -5.87 7.34
CA VAL A 198 -7.99 -5.42 8.39
C VAL A 198 -8.34 -3.94 8.27
N SER A 199 -7.42 -3.10 7.79
CA SER A 199 -7.63 -1.65 7.67
C SER A 199 -8.71 -1.26 6.66
N HIS A 200 -9.11 -2.18 5.79
CA HIS A 200 -10.24 -1.99 4.88
C HIS A 200 -11.59 -2.02 5.61
N LEU A 201 -11.64 -2.50 6.86
CA LEU A 201 -12.85 -2.56 7.69
C LEU A 201 -14.02 -3.31 7.02
N GLU A 202 -13.71 -4.28 6.15
CA GLU A 202 -14.67 -5.18 5.51
C GLU A 202 -14.47 -6.61 6.06
N PRO A 203 -15.18 -7.03 7.12
CA PRO A 203 -14.87 -8.30 7.81
C PRO A 203 -14.90 -9.53 6.90
N LEU A 204 -15.87 -9.61 5.98
CA LEU A 204 -15.97 -10.73 5.04
C LEU A 204 -14.82 -10.72 4.04
N ARG A 205 -14.52 -9.55 3.47
CA ARG A 205 -13.48 -9.37 2.45
C ARG A 205 -12.06 -9.43 3.01
N THR A 206 -11.88 -9.23 4.32
CA THR A 206 -10.58 -9.31 5.00
C THR A 206 -9.87 -10.64 4.70
N THR A 207 -10.60 -11.76 4.66
CA THR A 207 -10.01 -13.08 4.34
C THR A 207 -9.48 -13.15 2.92
N LEU A 208 -10.21 -12.60 1.96
CA LEU A 208 -9.77 -12.47 0.57
C LEU A 208 -8.57 -11.53 0.47
N LEU A 209 -8.60 -10.38 1.14
CA LEU A 209 -7.50 -9.40 1.13
C LEU A 209 -6.20 -9.98 1.72
N LEU A 210 -6.28 -10.83 2.75
CA LEU A 210 -5.11 -11.55 3.27
C LEU A 210 -4.43 -12.38 2.19
N VAL A 211 -5.21 -13.09 1.37
CA VAL A 211 -4.70 -13.93 0.28
C VAL A 211 -4.11 -13.07 -0.85
N ILE A 212 -4.82 -12.02 -1.26
CA ILE A 212 -4.39 -11.09 -2.31
C ILE A 212 -3.09 -10.37 -1.93
N SER A 213 -2.93 -10.04 -0.66
CA SER A 213 -1.76 -9.28 -0.20
C SER A 213 -0.46 -10.08 -0.15
N ILE A 214 -0.52 -11.42 -0.22
CA ILE A 214 0.67 -12.29 -0.15
C ILE A 214 1.63 -12.01 -1.33
N PRO A 215 1.22 -12.12 -2.62
CA PRO A 215 2.09 -11.78 -3.75
C PRO A 215 2.68 -10.37 -3.69
N ILE A 216 1.90 -9.40 -3.20
CA ILE A 216 2.31 -7.99 -3.04
C ILE A 216 3.44 -7.91 -2.01
N GLY A 217 3.18 -8.38 -0.78
CA GLY A 217 4.16 -8.39 0.30
C GLY A 217 5.40 -9.24 -0.02
N LEU A 218 5.27 -10.29 -0.83
CA LEU A 218 6.41 -11.11 -1.28
C LEU A 218 7.38 -10.31 -2.14
N ALA A 219 6.90 -9.37 -2.94
CA ALA A 219 7.78 -8.51 -3.74
C ALA A 219 8.67 -7.65 -2.83
N ARG A 220 8.11 -7.10 -1.75
CA ARG A 220 8.89 -6.41 -0.71
C ARG A 220 9.79 -7.37 0.07
N LEU A 221 9.29 -8.55 0.43
CA LEU A 221 10.06 -9.55 1.17
C LEU A 221 11.28 -10.04 0.40
N ILE A 222 11.19 -10.22 -0.91
CA ILE A 222 12.29 -10.73 -1.75
C ILE A 222 13.31 -9.63 -2.03
N THR A 223 12.85 -8.44 -2.44
CA THR A 223 13.73 -7.35 -2.90
C THR A 223 14.29 -6.50 -1.78
N GLY A 224 13.60 -6.46 -0.63
CA GLY A 224 13.82 -5.48 0.42
C GLY A 224 13.42 -4.04 0.02
N ARG A 225 12.93 -3.82 -1.20
CA ARG A 225 12.64 -2.50 -1.80
C ARG A 225 11.16 -2.31 -2.09
N LEU A 226 10.69 -1.07 -2.03
CA LEU A 226 9.26 -0.76 -2.05
C LEU A 226 8.65 -0.86 -3.45
N LEU A 227 9.45 -0.52 -4.47
CA LEU A 227 8.99 -0.42 -5.85
C LEU A 227 8.37 -1.72 -6.37
N GLY A 228 8.98 -2.88 -6.09
CA GLY A 228 8.45 -4.17 -6.55
C GLY A 228 7.05 -4.46 -5.99
N SER A 229 6.80 -4.04 -4.75
CA SER A 229 5.50 -4.17 -4.06
C SER A 229 4.45 -3.24 -4.68
N ILE A 230 4.80 -1.99 -4.93
CA ILE A 230 3.94 -1.03 -5.65
C ILE A 230 3.51 -1.60 -7.00
N VAL A 231 4.46 -2.09 -7.81
CA VAL A 231 4.16 -2.63 -9.13
C VAL A 231 3.27 -3.88 -9.04
N ALA A 232 3.57 -4.81 -8.12
CA ALA A 232 2.73 -6.00 -7.90
C ALA A 232 1.30 -5.62 -7.49
N HIS A 233 1.15 -4.61 -6.62
CA HIS A 233 -0.13 -4.12 -6.15
C HIS A 233 -0.94 -3.47 -7.29
N GLN A 234 -0.33 -2.61 -8.08
CA GLN A 234 -0.96 -1.97 -9.24
C GLN A 234 -1.42 -3.00 -10.27
N MET A 235 -0.62 -4.05 -10.51
CA MET A 235 -1.03 -5.14 -11.40
C MET A 235 -2.26 -5.87 -10.88
N ASN A 236 -2.34 -6.07 -9.57
CA ASN A 236 -3.46 -6.75 -8.94
C ASN A 236 -4.75 -5.91 -8.93
N ASN A 237 -4.61 -4.58 -8.85
CA ASN A 237 -5.74 -3.65 -8.89
C ASN A 237 -6.17 -3.24 -10.30
N PHE A 238 -5.36 -3.50 -11.32
CA PHE A 238 -5.66 -3.06 -12.69
C PHE A 238 -6.99 -3.64 -13.21
N LEU A 239 -7.18 -4.96 -13.16
CA LEU A 239 -8.40 -5.59 -13.67
C LEU A 239 -9.66 -5.16 -12.88
N PRO A 240 -9.68 -5.17 -11.53
CA PRO A 240 -10.79 -4.62 -10.76
C PRO A 240 -11.10 -3.14 -11.09
N ALA A 241 -10.07 -2.31 -11.25
CA ALA A 241 -10.25 -0.90 -11.60
C ALA A 241 -10.85 -0.73 -13.00
N VAL A 242 -10.42 -1.55 -13.98
CA VAL A 242 -11.04 -1.58 -15.32
C VAL A 242 -12.50 -2.00 -15.25
N ALA A 243 -12.83 -3.04 -14.46
CA ALA A 243 -14.21 -3.47 -14.29
C ALA A 243 -15.08 -2.31 -13.74
N ILE A 244 -14.62 -1.64 -12.67
CA ILE A 244 -15.31 -0.48 -12.10
C ILE A 244 -15.45 0.66 -13.12
N LEU A 245 -14.43 0.93 -13.93
CA LEU A 245 -14.51 1.93 -15.01
C LEU A 245 -15.61 1.60 -16.01
N LEU A 246 -15.68 0.35 -16.48
CA LEU A 246 -16.69 -0.08 -17.45
C LEU A 246 -18.10 -0.03 -16.87
N THR A 247 -18.27 -0.43 -15.61
CA THR A 247 -19.55 -0.33 -14.88
C THR A 247 -19.97 1.13 -14.68
N ALA A 248 -19.06 2.00 -14.25
CA ALA A 248 -19.33 3.42 -14.05
C ALA A 248 -19.76 4.14 -15.34
N LEU A 249 -19.33 3.62 -16.50
CA LEU A 249 -19.67 4.10 -17.84
C LEU A 249 -20.94 3.43 -18.42
N GLY A 250 -21.55 2.48 -17.72
CA GLY A 250 -22.73 1.73 -18.19
C GLY A 250 -22.45 0.77 -19.35
N ILE A 251 -21.19 0.35 -19.54
CA ILE A 251 -20.79 -0.57 -20.62
C ILE A 251 -21.03 -2.03 -20.20
N VAL A 252 -20.94 -2.33 -18.91
CA VAL A 252 -21.09 -3.67 -18.34
C VAL A 252 -21.93 -3.60 -17.07
N GLU A 253 -22.90 -4.50 -16.92
CA GLU A 253 -23.62 -4.75 -15.66
C GLU A 253 -22.82 -5.80 -14.85
N VAL A 254 -22.61 -5.57 -13.56
CA VAL A 254 -21.90 -6.46 -12.63
C VAL A 254 -22.89 -7.03 -11.64
#